data_AF-A0A6A3JIQ1-F1
#
_entry.id   AF-A0A6A3JIQ1-F1
#
_cell.length_a   1.000
_cell.length_b   1.000
_cell.length_c   1.000
_cell.angle_alpha   90.00
_cell.angle_beta   90.00
_cell.angle_gamma   90.00
#
_symmetry.space_group_name_H-M   'P 1'
#
loop_
_entity.id
_entity.type
_entity.pdbx_description
1 polymer ?
#
loop_
_entity_poly.entity_id
_entity_poly.type
_entity_poly.pdbx_seq_one_letter_code
_entity_poly.pdbx_strand_id
1 'polypeptide(L)'
;MASEQAPTTNVGLFAVADEPSLPPASEQPIKKRKTGSGRKKDAVWDLTTVLADKRVICNRCGALIHRYGVTKVERVRTHFERKCAGLRDHVPAVRGEESLVIMETTGASESSDSALMGAGAMAPADTSIPRHKISSYGNKNGAFKRKFASWLYATGQSFDNVENELLLSALRVLRGDVALPTKHELENELLDLEFTVSKNKVTKAITAKKCCLTVENWVNPGGCSVTTYGVVCEGVPYFLEAKTAATQEFSGELIVGEVEAVMAKEKKAEFYGIVTPTASTLSKYTREKIMKKYPRCTFFYGCVCNALSLLLKDVTSVLPLLEKVQTSVTELADVFRGNHKLQVLMPDTETNPTREFPDSSSVCAVLEAVLKHEKELYAVVARRDFVEASTPAEQEKLKRVQDFVLGESFVQDVVNSLAILRPLQQHLKHFQEDRPPLSQVFPYFVELLAVYSSIEWLSKKEKALITSCVSERFNSIYGNSHGVAYLLDPLYLGDALDERKRQEVESFIVRFCEHEGHSVDILSQLEMFKRMVAELKQGNPAYWQLVQSGAVSPHDFWMERRGQCPHLHQLAVAVFALPASSASPSPSLAVQGFDVTSRFGSKLKSDQLQKLTHVYCNSRREDSESLPSTPQLL
;
A
#
# COMPACT_ATOMS: atom_id res chain seq x y z
N MET A 1 -0.13 -41.93 37.32
CA MET A 1 -0.49 -42.31 35.95
C MET A 1 0.06 -41.26 35.01
N ALA A 2 0.72 -41.72 33.94
CA ALA A 2 1.78 -41.00 33.23
C ALA A 2 1.38 -39.61 32.72
N SER A 3 2.22 -38.64 33.07
CA SER A 3 2.22 -37.28 32.53
C SER A 3 3.17 -37.27 31.33
N GLU A 4 2.64 -37.15 30.11
CA GLU A 4 3.47 -36.88 28.94
C GLU A 4 3.85 -35.40 28.93
N GLN A 5 5.13 -35.14 29.23
CA GLN A 5 5.76 -33.85 29.01
C GLN A 5 5.97 -33.65 27.51
N ALA A 6 5.39 -32.59 26.96
CA ALA A 6 5.69 -32.10 25.62
C ALA A 6 7.16 -31.60 25.55
N PRO A 7 7.89 -31.85 24.46
CA PRO A 7 9.29 -31.46 24.36
C PRO A 7 9.41 -29.94 24.21
N THR A 8 10.00 -29.29 25.20
CA THR A 8 10.44 -27.90 25.17
C THR A 8 11.73 -27.79 24.34
N THR A 9 11.61 -27.42 23.07
CA THR A 9 12.73 -26.89 22.27
C THR A 9 12.25 -25.72 21.42
N ASN A 10 12.10 -24.54 22.05
CA ASN A 10 11.95 -23.27 21.34
C ASN A 10 12.93 -22.27 21.95
N VAL A 11 14.19 -22.33 21.51
CA VAL A 11 15.21 -21.33 21.81
C VAL A 11 15.54 -20.60 20.52
N GLY A 12 15.11 -19.33 20.41
CA GLY A 12 15.64 -18.36 19.44
C GLY A 12 15.15 -18.45 17.98
N LEU A 13 13.88 -18.82 17.73
CA LEU A 13 13.33 -19.01 16.38
C LEU A 13 13.40 -17.75 15.47
N PHE A 14 13.46 -16.55 16.07
CA PHE A 14 13.56 -15.26 15.36
C PHE A 14 14.65 -14.36 15.96
N ALA A 15 15.83 -14.92 16.24
CA ALA A 15 17.00 -14.10 16.57
C ALA A 15 17.38 -13.22 15.37
N VAL A 16 17.17 -11.91 15.48
CA VAL A 16 17.61 -10.93 14.47
C VAL A 16 19.13 -10.91 14.45
N ALA A 17 19.74 -11.11 13.28
CA ALA A 17 21.16 -10.86 13.10
C ALA A 17 21.45 -9.37 13.33
N ASP A 18 22.43 -9.06 14.18
CA ASP A 18 22.84 -7.69 14.47
C ASP A 18 23.22 -6.95 13.16
N GLU A 19 22.81 -5.68 13.05
CA GLU A 19 23.43 -4.75 12.10
C GLU A 19 24.93 -4.66 12.42
N PRO A 20 25.84 -4.81 11.43
CA PRO A 20 27.25 -4.65 11.69
C PRO A 20 27.52 -3.20 12.13
N SER A 21 27.92 -3.04 13.39
CA SER A 21 28.43 -1.79 13.93
C SER A 21 29.68 -1.38 13.15
N LEU A 22 29.60 -0.29 12.38
CA LEU A 22 30.74 0.32 11.72
C LEU A 22 31.72 0.85 12.79
N PRO A 23 32.99 0.39 12.80
CA PRO A 23 34.01 1.00 13.65
C PRO A 23 34.40 2.40 13.15
N PRO A 24 34.84 3.30 14.04
CA PRO A 24 35.15 4.68 13.69
C PRO A 24 36.35 4.74 12.75
N ALA A 25 36.25 5.61 11.74
CA ALA A 25 37.25 5.79 10.71
C ALA A 25 38.58 6.31 11.28
N SER A 26 39.64 5.51 11.17
CA SER A 26 41.03 5.96 11.23
C SER A 26 41.62 5.96 9.81
N GLU A 27 42.20 7.09 9.43
CA GLU A 27 42.75 7.35 8.09
C GLU A 27 44.04 6.56 7.77
N GLN A 28 44.19 6.30 6.46
CA GLN A 28 45.41 6.07 5.65
C GLN A 28 45.93 4.62 5.47
N PRO A 29 46.67 4.33 4.36
CA PRO A 29 46.48 4.74 2.97
C PRO A 29 46.59 3.53 2.00
N ILE A 30 45.70 3.41 1.00
CA ILE A 30 45.77 2.32 0.01
C ILE A 30 46.42 2.75 -1.29
N LYS A 31 47.38 1.91 -1.69
CA LYS A 31 48.26 1.96 -2.85
C LYS A 31 47.52 1.91 -4.19
N LYS A 32 48.16 2.55 -5.18
CA LYS A 32 47.83 2.67 -6.59
C LYS A 32 47.43 1.34 -7.25
N ARG A 33 46.30 1.33 -7.97
CA ARG A 33 46.02 0.40 -9.08
C ARG A 33 45.63 1.17 -10.35
N LYS A 34 46.10 0.62 -11.46
CA LYS A 34 46.28 1.25 -12.78
C LYS A 34 44.96 1.59 -13.49
N THR A 35 45.09 2.66 -14.27
CA THR A 35 44.20 3.27 -15.26
C THR A 35 43.51 2.32 -16.23
N GLY A 36 42.21 2.54 -16.44
CA GLY A 36 41.42 2.05 -17.58
C GLY A 36 40.27 3.01 -17.90
N SER A 37 40.40 3.74 -19.02
CA SER A 37 39.40 4.50 -19.80
C SER A 37 38.30 5.28 -19.04
N GLY A 38 38.55 6.57 -18.80
CA GLY A 38 37.56 7.50 -18.23
C GLY A 38 36.49 7.93 -19.24
N ARG A 39 35.24 8.07 -18.75
CA ARG A 39 34.12 8.74 -19.44
C ARG A 39 34.59 10.04 -20.10
N LYS A 40 34.21 10.26 -21.37
CA LYS A 40 34.38 11.55 -22.05
C LYS A 40 33.80 12.67 -21.17
N LYS A 41 34.59 13.71 -20.89
CA LYS A 41 34.10 14.90 -20.19
C LYS A 41 33.08 15.60 -21.09
N ASP A 42 31.97 16.05 -20.49
CA ASP A 42 30.93 16.82 -21.18
C ASP A 42 31.56 18.08 -21.80
N ALA A 43 31.27 18.36 -23.08
CA ALA A 43 31.86 19.46 -23.84
C ALA A 43 31.59 20.84 -23.21
N VAL A 44 30.59 20.96 -22.33
CA VAL A 44 30.32 22.20 -21.61
C VAL A 44 31.47 22.61 -20.69
N TRP A 45 32.32 21.67 -20.25
CA TRP A 45 33.47 21.96 -19.40
C TRP A 45 34.56 22.75 -20.12
N ASP A 46 34.66 22.64 -21.45
CA ASP A 46 35.63 23.41 -22.26
C ASP A 46 35.31 24.92 -22.25
N LEU A 47 34.08 25.29 -21.89
CA LEU A 47 33.61 26.67 -21.76
C LEU A 47 33.75 27.23 -20.33
N THR A 48 34.40 26.51 -19.43
CA THR A 48 34.56 26.90 -18.02
C THR A 48 35.99 26.72 -17.52
N THR A 49 36.42 27.57 -16.60
CA THR A 49 37.69 27.44 -15.88
C THR A 49 37.40 26.93 -14.47
N VAL A 50 38.01 25.80 -14.09
CA VAL A 50 37.94 25.25 -12.73
C VAL A 50 39.21 25.63 -11.98
N LEU A 51 39.08 26.49 -10.98
CA LEU A 51 40.18 26.93 -10.12
C LEU A 51 40.56 25.83 -9.12
N ALA A 52 41.79 25.91 -8.59
CA ALA A 52 42.33 24.94 -7.62
C ALA A 52 41.49 24.84 -6.32
N ASP A 53 40.76 25.90 -5.97
CA ASP A 53 39.83 25.95 -4.84
C ASP A 53 38.42 25.43 -5.16
N LYS A 54 38.27 24.70 -6.28
CA LYS A 54 37.02 24.07 -6.74
C LYS A 54 35.95 25.06 -7.21
N ARG A 55 36.28 26.35 -7.39
CA ARG A 55 35.39 27.31 -8.06
C ARG A 55 35.35 27.08 -9.56
N VAL A 56 34.13 27.07 -10.12
CA VAL A 56 33.89 26.95 -11.57
C VAL A 56 33.42 28.28 -12.10
N ILE A 57 34.20 28.88 -12.99
CA ILE A 57 33.94 30.18 -13.59
C ILE A 57 33.60 30.00 -15.07
N CYS A 58 32.59 30.70 -15.55
CA CYS A 58 32.23 30.74 -16.97
C CYS A 58 33.28 31.53 -17.77
N ASN A 59 33.86 30.93 -18.82
CA ASN A 59 34.84 31.63 -19.66
C ASN A 59 34.21 32.72 -20.53
N ARG A 60 32.87 32.72 -20.70
CA ARG A 60 32.16 33.71 -21.54
C ARG A 60 31.74 34.96 -20.78
N CYS A 61 31.18 34.83 -19.58
CA CYS A 61 30.69 35.97 -18.81
C CYS A 61 31.45 36.23 -17.50
N GLY A 62 32.46 35.42 -17.18
CA GLY A 62 33.24 35.55 -15.94
C GLY A 62 32.47 35.22 -14.66
N ALA A 63 31.21 34.81 -14.74
CA ALA A 63 30.39 34.52 -13.57
C ALA A 63 30.84 33.23 -12.87
N LEU A 64 30.87 33.26 -11.54
CA LEU A 64 31.05 32.09 -10.70
C LEU A 64 29.77 31.23 -10.73
N ILE A 65 29.86 30.02 -11.29
CA ILE A 65 28.72 29.11 -11.42
C ILE A 65 28.48 28.36 -10.10
N HIS A 66 29.52 27.74 -9.54
CA HIS A 66 29.48 27.07 -8.23
C HIS A 66 30.89 26.75 -7.68
N ARG A 67 30.97 26.17 -6.47
CA ARG A 67 32.23 25.87 -5.74
C ARG A 67 32.48 24.37 -5.50
N TYR A 68 32.03 23.51 -6.41
CA TYR A 68 32.01 22.05 -6.22
C TYR A 68 32.84 21.29 -7.27
N GLY A 69 33.79 21.96 -7.94
CA GLY A 69 34.65 21.35 -8.96
C GLY A 69 33.85 20.75 -10.13
N VAL A 70 34.27 19.60 -10.66
CA VAL A 70 33.67 18.98 -11.87
C VAL A 70 32.42 18.12 -11.61
N THR A 71 31.80 18.22 -10.43
CA THR A 71 30.72 17.30 -10.00
C THR A 71 29.30 17.72 -10.40
N LYS A 72 29.08 18.98 -10.81
CA LYS A 72 27.73 19.55 -11.03
C LYS A 72 27.55 20.11 -12.46
N VAL A 73 27.73 19.26 -13.47
CA VAL A 73 27.61 19.63 -14.90
C VAL A 73 26.27 20.28 -15.26
N GLU A 74 25.16 19.81 -14.67
CA GLU A 74 23.82 20.38 -14.89
C GLU A 74 23.71 21.87 -14.50
N ARG A 75 24.47 22.30 -13.47
CA ARG A 75 24.49 23.72 -13.08
C ARG A 75 25.26 24.58 -14.08
N VAL A 76 26.28 24.00 -14.70
CA VAL A 76 27.03 24.63 -15.78
C VAL A 76 26.15 24.74 -17.03
N ARG A 77 25.43 23.67 -17.40
CA ARG A 77 24.48 23.68 -18.52
C ARG A 77 23.36 24.71 -18.31
N THR A 78 22.72 24.70 -17.13
CA THR A 78 21.68 25.68 -16.78
C THR A 78 22.19 27.12 -16.85
N HIS A 79 23.46 27.36 -16.48
CA HIS A 79 24.06 28.69 -16.61
C HIS A 79 24.15 29.13 -18.07
N PHE A 80 24.63 28.27 -18.98
CA PHE A 80 24.69 28.60 -20.41
C PHE A 80 23.32 28.73 -21.07
N GLU A 81 22.33 27.93 -20.65
CA GLU A 81 20.97 27.97 -21.20
C GLU A 81 20.15 29.17 -20.73
N ARG A 82 20.35 29.62 -19.48
CA ARG A 82 19.41 30.55 -18.84
C ARG A 82 20.03 31.83 -18.28
N LYS A 83 21.34 31.89 -18.09
CA LYS A 83 21.99 32.96 -17.31
C LYS A 83 23.22 33.61 -17.95
N CYS A 84 23.84 32.98 -18.94
CA CYS A 84 25.00 33.52 -19.62
C CYS A 84 24.54 34.57 -20.65
N ALA A 85 24.72 35.86 -20.33
CA ALA A 85 24.39 36.96 -21.24
C ALA A 85 25.29 36.90 -22.49
N GLY A 86 24.71 36.53 -23.63
CA GLY A 86 25.42 36.43 -24.92
C GLY A 86 24.78 35.48 -25.95
N LEU A 87 23.49 35.15 -25.83
CA LEU A 87 22.79 34.20 -26.70
C LEU A 87 21.61 34.82 -27.46
N ARG A 88 21.71 36.09 -27.85
CA ARG A 88 20.80 36.69 -28.83
C ARG A 88 21.54 37.66 -29.75
N ASP A 89 22.03 37.15 -30.87
CA ASP A 89 22.26 37.92 -32.09
C ASP A 89 21.79 37.08 -33.27
N HIS A 90 20.62 37.42 -33.83
CA HIS A 90 20.43 37.80 -35.24
C HIS A 90 18.93 37.92 -35.62
N VAL A 91 18.55 39.16 -36.02
CA VAL A 91 17.65 39.55 -37.14
C VAL A 91 16.13 39.74 -36.82
N PRO A 92 15.46 40.83 -37.28
CA PRO A 92 15.54 42.18 -36.72
C PRO A 92 14.14 42.84 -36.46
N ALA A 93 14.17 44.00 -35.80
CA ALA A 93 13.02 44.82 -35.45
C ALA A 93 12.46 45.67 -36.61
N VAL A 94 11.16 46.00 -36.55
CA VAL A 94 10.55 47.14 -37.24
C VAL A 94 10.11 48.17 -36.19
N ARG A 95 10.49 49.42 -36.45
CA ARG A 95 10.38 50.67 -35.67
C ARG A 95 8.99 51.32 -35.71
N GLY A 96 8.78 52.27 -34.80
CA GLY A 96 7.99 53.50 -34.97
C GLY A 96 7.21 53.85 -33.69
N GLU A 97 7.69 54.74 -32.82
CA GLU A 97 7.42 56.22 -32.80
C GLU A 97 5.98 56.52 -32.32
N GLU A 98 5.64 57.52 -31.49
CA GLU A 98 6.26 58.67 -30.83
C GLU A 98 5.21 59.17 -29.80
N SER A 99 5.61 59.59 -28.59
CA SER A 99 5.58 60.98 -28.10
C SER A 99 4.20 61.66 -27.95
N LEU A 100 3.82 62.07 -26.73
CA LEU A 100 3.89 63.49 -26.31
C LEU A 100 3.28 63.76 -24.91
N VAL A 101 3.91 64.74 -24.28
CA VAL A 101 3.72 65.35 -22.96
C VAL A 101 2.61 66.42 -23.00
N ILE A 102 1.98 66.78 -21.86
CA ILE A 102 1.87 68.17 -21.33
C ILE A 102 1.10 68.23 -19.98
N MET A 103 1.65 69.12 -19.16
CA MET A 103 1.45 69.65 -17.80
C MET A 103 0.06 69.96 -17.23
N GLU A 104 0.04 69.81 -15.89
CA GLU A 104 -0.53 70.60 -14.76
C GLU A 104 -1.14 72.00 -15.07
N THR A 105 -2.17 72.49 -14.36
CA THR A 105 -2.04 73.09 -13.00
C THR A 105 -3.38 73.57 -12.35
N THR A 106 -3.43 73.45 -11.01
CA THR A 106 -3.96 74.38 -9.95
C THR A 106 -5.44 74.63 -9.60
N GLY A 107 -5.72 74.59 -8.27
CA GLY A 107 -6.68 75.44 -7.51
C GLY A 107 -7.73 74.68 -6.67
N ALA A 108 -7.50 74.39 -5.36
CA ALA A 108 -8.05 75.07 -4.13
C ALA A 108 -9.60 75.06 -4.02
N SER A 109 -10.31 74.73 -2.92
CA SER A 109 -10.10 74.90 -1.47
C SER A 109 -11.22 74.21 -0.62
N GLU A 110 -10.89 73.78 0.60
CA GLU A 110 -11.68 73.73 1.88
C GLU A 110 -13.00 72.91 1.96
N SER A 111 -13.40 72.16 3.01
CA SER A 111 -13.15 72.14 4.47
C SER A 111 -13.69 70.83 5.13
N SER A 112 -13.15 70.46 6.31
CA SER A 112 -13.70 69.70 7.48
C SER A 112 -14.46 68.36 7.26
N ASP A 113 -14.32 67.27 8.04
CA ASP A 113 -14.07 67.11 9.46
C ASP A 113 -13.75 65.62 9.81
N SER A 114 -13.08 65.46 10.94
CA SER A 114 -12.70 64.32 11.79
C SER A 114 -13.32 62.90 11.62
N ALA A 115 -12.45 61.86 11.59
CA ALA A 115 -12.44 60.68 12.51
C ALA A 115 -11.56 59.52 11.97
N LEU A 116 -10.44 59.22 12.65
CA LEU A 116 -9.60 58.05 12.38
C LEU A 116 -9.98 56.91 13.35
N MET A 117 -10.59 55.85 12.82
CA MET A 117 -10.62 54.51 13.39
C MET A 117 -10.49 53.53 12.22
N GLY A 118 -9.42 52.73 12.21
CA GLY A 118 -9.14 51.80 11.12
C GLY A 118 -8.35 50.59 11.59
N ALA A 119 -9.07 49.58 12.08
CA ALA A 119 -8.59 48.21 12.14
C ALA A 119 -8.56 47.64 10.72
N GLY A 120 -7.41 47.09 10.30
CA GLY A 120 -7.23 46.49 8.98
C GLY A 120 -6.28 45.30 9.06
N ALA A 121 -6.85 44.10 9.28
CA ALA A 121 -6.15 42.84 9.13
C ALA A 121 -6.01 42.51 7.64
N MET A 122 -4.79 42.23 7.18
CA MET A 122 -4.53 41.69 5.84
C MET A 122 -4.87 40.20 5.76
N ALA A 123 -5.62 39.85 4.73
CA ALA A 123 -6.06 38.51 4.37
C ALA A 123 -4.94 37.64 3.75
N PRO A 124 -5.03 36.29 3.86
CA PRO A 124 -4.27 35.37 3.01
C PRO A 124 -5.07 34.97 1.76
N ALA A 125 -4.31 34.60 0.72
CA ALA A 125 -4.72 34.43 -0.67
C ALA A 125 -5.76 33.34 -0.95
N ASP A 126 -6.58 33.64 -1.96
CA ASP A 126 -7.74 32.91 -2.46
C ASP A 126 -7.48 31.49 -2.98
N THR A 127 -8.24 30.54 -2.44
CA THR A 127 -8.79 29.39 -3.18
C THR A 127 -10.31 29.46 -3.04
N SER A 128 -10.93 30.39 -3.74
CA SER A 128 -12.39 30.54 -3.78
C SER A 128 -12.91 30.17 -5.17
N ILE A 129 -13.70 29.09 -5.23
CA ILE A 129 -14.51 28.77 -6.41
C ILE A 129 -15.54 29.91 -6.58
N PRO A 130 -15.76 30.46 -7.78
CA PRO A 130 -16.75 31.52 -7.99
C PRO A 130 -18.14 31.05 -7.55
N ARG A 131 -18.76 31.76 -6.59
CA ARG A 131 -20.11 31.47 -6.04
C ARG A 131 -21.19 31.26 -7.10
N HIS A 132 -21.01 31.76 -8.32
CA HIS A 132 -21.94 31.59 -9.44
C HIS A 132 -22.02 30.15 -10.00
N LYS A 133 -20.99 29.29 -9.87
CA LYS A 133 -21.04 27.91 -10.42
C LYS A 133 -21.74 26.90 -9.52
N ILE A 134 -21.75 27.12 -8.20
CA ILE A 134 -22.41 26.24 -7.21
C ILE A 134 -23.96 26.35 -7.33
N SER A 135 -24.46 27.47 -7.86
CA SER A 135 -25.89 27.74 -8.04
C SER A 135 -26.55 26.89 -9.15
N SER A 136 -25.81 26.49 -10.19
CA SER A 136 -26.35 25.79 -11.37
C SER A 136 -26.98 24.42 -11.05
N TYR A 137 -26.49 23.73 -10.02
CA TYR A 137 -26.92 22.39 -9.65
C TYR A 137 -27.95 22.34 -8.49
N GLY A 138 -28.47 23.50 -8.07
CA GLY A 138 -29.50 23.58 -7.01
C GLY A 138 -30.91 23.16 -7.46
N ASN A 139 -31.14 22.98 -8.76
CA ASN A 139 -32.42 22.54 -9.31
C ASN A 139 -32.52 21.00 -9.40
N LYS A 140 -33.73 20.46 -9.62
CA LYS A 140 -33.99 19.01 -9.70
C LYS A 140 -33.15 18.29 -10.75
N ASN A 141 -32.84 18.95 -11.87
CA ASN A 141 -32.02 18.38 -12.94
C ASN A 141 -30.55 18.28 -12.54
N GLY A 142 -30.03 19.31 -11.88
CA GLY A 142 -28.68 19.32 -11.33
C GLY A 142 -28.50 18.27 -10.24
N ALA A 143 -29.48 18.13 -9.34
CA ALA A 143 -29.47 17.07 -8.34
C ALA A 143 -29.46 15.67 -8.98
N PHE A 144 -30.24 15.46 -10.04
CA PHE A 144 -30.22 14.23 -10.83
C PHE A 144 -28.83 13.97 -11.44
N LYS A 145 -28.25 14.93 -12.16
CA LYS A 145 -26.91 14.80 -12.76
C LYS A 145 -25.85 14.45 -11.73
N ARG A 146 -25.90 15.06 -10.54
CA ARG A 146 -24.98 14.75 -9.43
C ARG A 146 -25.14 13.32 -8.93
N LYS A 147 -26.36 12.84 -8.71
CA LYS A 147 -26.61 11.46 -8.28
C LYS A 147 -26.20 10.44 -9.35
N PHE A 148 -26.48 10.75 -10.60
CA PHE A 148 -26.07 9.93 -11.74
C PHE A 148 -24.53 9.85 -11.85
N ALA A 149 -23.84 10.98 -11.72
CA ALA A 149 -22.38 11.03 -11.69
C ALA A 149 -21.79 10.25 -10.51
N SER A 150 -22.37 10.40 -9.31
CA SER A 150 -21.95 9.66 -8.11
C SER A 150 -22.05 8.14 -8.33
N TRP A 151 -23.13 7.66 -8.95
CA TRP A 151 -23.29 6.25 -9.35
C TRP A 151 -22.21 5.81 -10.35
N LEU A 152 -21.98 6.58 -11.42
CA LEU A 152 -20.94 6.27 -12.41
C LEU A 152 -19.55 6.15 -11.77
N TYR A 153 -19.20 7.13 -10.91
CA TYR A 153 -17.90 7.16 -10.23
C TYR A 153 -17.76 6.04 -9.21
N ALA A 154 -18.81 5.69 -8.45
CA ALA A 154 -18.76 4.60 -7.49
C ALA A 154 -18.62 3.23 -8.18
N THR A 155 -19.25 3.06 -9.34
CA THR A 155 -19.25 1.80 -10.10
C THR A 155 -18.10 1.69 -11.11
N GLY A 156 -17.35 2.77 -11.35
CA GLY A 156 -16.23 2.80 -12.28
C GLY A 156 -16.64 2.62 -13.75
N GLN A 157 -17.81 3.14 -14.12
CA GLN A 157 -18.39 3.02 -15.47
C GLN A 157 -17.75 4.02 -16.44
N SER A 158 -17.54 3.60 -17.70
CA SER A 158 -16.96 4.46 -18.74
C SER A 158 -17.85 5.67 -19.04
N PHE A 159 -17.24 6.82 -19.33
CA PHE A 159 -17.96 8.05 -19.67
C PHE A 159 -18.44 8.08 -21.13
N ASP A 160 -17.91 7.20 -21.99
CA ASP A 160 -18.13 7.28 -23.44
C ASP A 160 -19.59 7.02 -23.87
N ASN A 161 -20.34 6.27 -23.08
CA ASN A 161 -21.73 5.88 -23.40
C ASN A 161 -22.77 6.58 -22.52
N VAL A 162 -22.38 7.59 -21.75
CA VAL A 162 -23.30 8.27 -20.83
C VAL A 162 -24.37 9.05 -21.57
N GLU A 163 -24.05 9.58 -22.74
CA GLU A 163 -24.99 10.35 -23.58
C GLU A 163 -25.78 9.45 -24.55
N ASN A 164 -25.89 8.15 -24.26
CA ASN A 164 -26.59 7.20 -25.13
C ASN A 164 -28.10 7.49 -25.19
N GLU A 165 -28.63 7.61 -26.41
CA GLU A 165 -30.04 7.93 -26.67
C GLU A 165 -31.03 6.90 -26.12
N LEU A 166 -30.65 5.61 -26.02
CA LEU A 166 -31.51 4.58 -25.43
C LEU A 166 -31.68 4.79 -23.93
N LEU A 167 -30.58 5.13 -23.23
CA LEU A 167 -30.62 5.45 -21.80
C LEU A 167 -31.45 6.72 -21.56
N LEU A 168 -31.25 7.75 -22.38
CA LEU A 168 -32.00 8.99 -22.30
C LEU A 168 -33.50 8.77 -22.55
N SER A 169 -33.84 7.98 -23.57
CA SER A 169 -35.22 7.59 -23.89
C SER A 169 -35.87 6.86 -22.73
N ALA A 170 -35.18 5.87 -22.13
CA ALA A 170 -35.67 5.14 -20.97
C ALA A 170 -35.98 6.06 -19.77
N LEU A 171 -35.10 7.03 -19.48
CA LEU A 171 -35.32 7.99 -18.40
C LEU A 171 -36.45 8.99 -18.71
N ARG A 172 -36.63 9.37 -19.98
CA ARG A 172 -37.70 10.26 -20.42
C ARG A 172 -39.10 9.67 -20.26
N VAL A 173 -39.22 8.33 -20.21
CA VAL A 173 -40.48 7.66 -19.84
C VAL A 173 -40.94 8.07 -18.43
N LEU A 174 -39.99 8.23 -17.50
CA LEU A 174 -40.30 8.66 -16.13
C LEU A 174 -40.49 10.18 -16.04
N ARG A 175 -39.68 10.96 -16.77
CA ARG A 175 -39.71 12.43 -16.73
C ARG A 175 -39.15 13.04 -18.02
N GLY A 176 -40.02 13.66 -18.82
CA GLY A 176 -39.70 14.11 -20.18
C GLY A 176 -38.60 15.19 -20.31
N ASP A 177 -38.37 15.97 -19.26
CA ASP A 177 -37.35 17.04 -19.20
C ASP A 177 -36.00 16.58 -18.61
N VAL A 178 -35.77 15.26 -18.45
CA VAL A 178 -34.48 14.75 -17.98
C VAL A 178 -33.39 15.00 -19.02
N ALA A 179 -32.25 15.51 -18.54
CA ALA A 179 -31.02 15.61 -19.30
C ALA A 179 -29.90 14.86 -18.58
N LEU A 180 -29.22 13.98 -19.30
CA LEU A 180 -28.02 13.29 -18.82
C LEU A 180 -26.85 14.28 -18.68
N PRO A 181 -25.89 14.03 -17.79
CA PRO A 181 -24.68 14.82 -17.73
C PRO A 181 -23.83 14.57 -18.98
N THR A 182 -23.16 15.60 -19.48
CA THR A 182 -22.23 15.45 -20.59
C THR A 182 -20.92 14.83 -20.10
N LYS A 183 -20.15 14.23 -21.01
CA LYS A 183 -18.80 13.75 -20.71
C LYS A 183 -17.91 14.86 -20.13
N HIS A 184 -18.01 16.08 -20.66
CA HIS A 184 -17.26 17.23 -20.13
C HIS A 184 -17.67 17.55 -18.68
N GLU A 185 -18.98 17.57 -18.36
CA GLU A 185 -19.44 17.79 -16.99
C GLU A 185 -18.93 16.69 -16.03
N LEU A 186 -18.88 15.44 -16.49
CA LEU A 186 -18.37 14.29 -15.73
C LEU A 186 -16.85 14.32 -15.51
N GLU A 187 -16.08 14.90 -16.42
CA GLU A 187 -14.63 15.00 -16.28
C GLU A 187 -14.18 16.23 -15.49
N ASN A 188 -15.10 17.19 -15.26
CA ASN A 188 -14.80 18.49 -14.67
C ASN A 188 -15.75 18.83 -13.51
N GLU A 189 -16.82 19.60 -13.75
CA GLU A 189 -17.63 20.20 -12.68
C GLU A 189 -18.21 19.17 -11.71
N LEU A 190 -18.77 18.07 -12.21
CA LEU A 190 -19.38 17.03 -11.37
C LEU A 190 -18.32 16.26 -10.59
N LEU A 191 -17.15 16.02 -11.20
CA LEU A 191 -16.04 15.35 -10.54
C LEU A 191 -15.46 16.19 -9.42
N ASP A 192 -15.27 17.50 -9.63
CA ASP A 192 -14.78 18.43 -8.61
C ASP A 192 -15.74 18.53 -7.42
N LEU A 193 -17.05 18.54 -7.69
CA LEU A 193 -18.08 18.56 -6.66
C LEU A 193 -18.09 17.26 -5.84
N GLU A 194 -18.14 16.11 -6.50
CA GLU A 194 -18.17 14.81 -5.80
C GLU A 194 -16.84 14.51 -5.09
N PHE A 195 -15.71 14.94 -5.65
CA PHE A 195 -14.40 14.88 -4.97
C PHE A 195 -14.40 15.71 -3.68
N THR A 196 -14.90 16.95 -3.74
CA THR A 196 -15.00 17.81 -2.55
C THR A 196 -15.89 17.20 -1.48
N VAL A 197 -17.03 16.61 -1.88
CA VAL A 197 -17.93 15.89 -0.95
C VAL A 197 -17.23 14.69 -0.34
N SER A 198 -16.60 13.85 -1.17
CA SER A 198 -15.87 12.65 -0.73
C SER A 198 -14.75 13.01 0.24
N LYS A 199 -13.94 14.02 -0.08
CA LYS A 199 -12.86 14.50 0.80
C LYS A 199 -13.38 14.98 2.14
N ASN A 200 -14.46 15.77 2.15
CA ASN A 200 -15.07 16.24 3.40
C ASN A 200 -15.62 15.07 4.24
N LYS A 201 -16.20 14.04 3.61
CA LYS A 201 -16.63 12.81 4.29
C LYS A 201 -15.43 12.10 4.94
N VAL A 202 -14.34 11.88 4.21
CA VAL A 202 -13.12 11.25 4.72
C VAL A 202 -12.53 12.05 5.88
N THR A 203 -12.31 13.36 5.70
CA THR A 203 -11.79 14.23 6.78
C THR A 203 -12.69 14.19 8.02
N LYS A 204 -14.01 14.19 7.86
CA LYS A 204 -14.95 14.05 9.00
C LYS A 204 -14.81 12.68 9.68
N ALA A 205 -14.66 11.61 8.90
CA ALA A 205 -14.55 10.25 9.42
C ALA A 205 -13.30 10.05 10.30
N ILE A 206 -12.18 10.69 9.94
CA ILE A 206 -10.88 10.50 10.62
C ILE A 206 -10.54 11.60 11.66
N THR A 207 -11.29 12.70 11.69
CA THR A 207 -11.03 13.83 12.60
C THR A 207 -11.14 13.39 14.07
N ALA A 208 -10.11 13.71 14.86
CA ALA A 208 -10.00 13.41 16.29
C ALA A 208 -10.11 11.90 16.62
N LYS A 209 -9.83 11.04 15.64
CA LYS A 209 -9.82 9.59 15.83
C LYS A 209 -8.42 9.01 15.67
N LYS A 210 -8.22 7.85 16.30
CA LYS A 210 -6.99 7.07 16.19
C LYS A 210 -6.89 6.47 14.79
N CYS A 211 -5.79 6.77 14.12
CA CYS A 211 -5.58 6.43 12.72
C CYS A 211 -4.24 5.72 12.53
N CYS A 212 -4.20 4.81 11.56
CA CYS A 212 -2.98 4.25 11.01
C CYS A 212 -2.84 4.69 9.56
N LEU A 213 -1.71 5.25 9.18
CA LEU A 213 -1.41 5.49 7.76
C LEU A 213 -1.09 4.14 7.10
N THR A 214 -1.69 3.85 5.96
CA THR A 214 -1.37 2.68 5.15
C THR A 214 -0.64 3.09 3.89
N VAL A 215 0.39 2.32 3.53
CA VAL A 215 1.12 2.50 2.27
C VAL A 215 1.09 1.20 1.50
N GLU A 216 0.69 1.30 0.24
CA GLU A 216 0.68 0.21 -0.72
C GLU A 216 1.48 0.62 -1.96
N ASN A 217 2.26 -0.30 -2.52
CA ASN A 217 3.00 -0.08 -3.77
C ASN A 217 2.51 -1.06 -4.82
N TRP A 218 2.33 -0.57 -6.04
CA TRP A 218 1.89 -1.36 -7.19
C TRP A 218 2.42 -0.74 -8.48
N VAL A 219 2.32 -1.46 -9.59
CA VAL A 219 2.80 -1.01 -10.90
C VAL A 219 1.60 -0.73 -11.79
N ASN A 220 1.57 0.45 -12.40
CA ASN A 220 0.49 0.82 -13.31
C ASN A 220 0.64 0.12 -14.68
N PRO A 221 -0.40 0.14 -15.53
CA PRO A 221 -0.31 -0.46 -16.87
C PRO A 221 0.80 0.11 -17.77
N GLY A 222 1.31 1.31 -17.46
CA GLY A 222 2.46 1.92 -18.13
C GLY A 222 3.82 1.49 -17.58
N GLY A 223 3.87 0.57 -16.62
CA GLY A 223 5.10 0.08 -15.99
C GLY A 223 5.70 1.00 -14.93
N CYS A 224 5.06 2.11 -14.57
CA CYS A 224 5.54 3.00 -13.51
C CYS A 224 5.05 2.53 -12.14
N SER A 225 5.92 2.62 -11.14
CA SER A 225 5.55 2.38 -9.75
C SER A 225 4.60 3.46 -9.24
N VAL A 226 3.56 3.05 -8.53
CA VAL A 226 2.59 3.91 -7.87
C VAL A 226 2.57 3.57 -6.39
N THR A 227 2.71 4.60 -5.55
CA THR A 227 2.55 4.52 -4.11
C THR A 227 1.21 5.09 -3.73
N THR A 228 0.33 4.25 -3.18
CA THR A 228 -0.98 4.63 -2.66
C THR A 228 -0.87 4.84 -1.15
N TYR A 229 -1.34 6.00 -0.71
CA TYR A 229 -1.47 6.37 0.69
C TYR A 229 -2.94 6.30 1.10
N GLY A 230 -3.22 5.50 2.12
CA GLY A 230 -4.52 5.40 2.77
C GLY A 230 -4.44 5.66 4.26
N VAL A 231 -5.59 5.66 4.91
CA VAL A 231 -5.69 5.72 6.37
C VAL A 231 -6.72 4.72 6.86
N VAL A 232 -6.37 3.91 7.85
CA VAL A 232 -7.31 3.05 8.56
C VAL A 232 -7.71 3.73 9.85
N CYS A 233 -9.02 3.84 10.07
CA CYS A 233 -9.61 4.41 11.26
C CYS A 233 -10.81 3.53 11.67
N GLU A 234 -10.83 3.05 12.92
CA GLU A 234 -11.89 2.17 13.44
C GLU A 234 -12.14 0.93 12.54
N GLY A 235 -11.06 0.34 12.00
CA GLY A 235 -11.15 -0.82 11.11
C GLY A 235 -11.62 -0.51 9.68
N VAL A 236 -11.86 0.77 9.35
CA VAL A 236 -12.29 1.22 8.02
C VAL A 236 -11.14 1.94 7.32
N PRO A 237 -10.67 1.48 6.14
CA PRO A 237 -9.69 2.22 5.35
C PRO A 237 -10.33 3.36 4.59
N TYR A 238 -9.57 4.41 4.29
CA TYR A 238 -9.95 5.49 3.40
C TYR A 238 -8.79 5.79 2.48
N PHE A 239 -9.08 6.01 1.19
CA PHE A 239 -8.07 6.45 0.23
C PHE A 239 -7.80 7.95 0.43
N LEU A 240 -6.52 8.32 0.50
CA LEU A 240 -6.11 9.73 0.59
C LEU A 240 -5.52 10.23 -0.73
N GLU A 241 -4.47 9.57 -1.22
CA GLU A 241 -3.71 10.03 -2.37
C GLU A 241 -2.90 8.88 -2.98
N ALA A 242 -2.65 8.94 -4.29
CA ALA A 242 -1.70 8.07 -4.96
C ALA A 242 -0.66 8.93 -5.67
N LYS A 243 0.60 8.49 -5.66
CA LYS A 243 1.72 9.15 -6.33
C LYS A 243 2.40 8.19 -7.28
N THR A 244 2.54 8.60 -8.53
CA THR A 244 3.26 7.84 -9.55
C THR A 244 4.72 8.30 -9.58
N ALA A 245 5.66 7.36 -9.47
CA ALA A 245 7.08 7.63 -9.61
C ALA A 245 7.41 8.12 -11.02
N ALA A 246 8.32 9.09 -11.12
CA ALA A 246 8.79 9.61 -12.41
C ALA A 246 9.69 8.61 -13.16
N THR A 247 10.27 7.64 -12.46
CA THR A 247 11.13 6.59 -12.98
C THR A 247 10.47 5.22 -12.80
N GLN A 248 10.77 4.28 -13.71
CA GLN A 248 10.32 2.88 -13.59
C GLN A 248 11.00 2.12 -12.43
N GLU A 249 12.09 2.66 -11.89
CA GLU A 249 12.82 2.06 -10.77
C GLU A 249 12.20 2.46 -9.42
N PHE A 250 11.88 1.45 -8.61
CA PHE A 250 11.42 1.62 -7.24
C PHE A 250 12.59 2.03 -6.34
N SER A 251 12.55 3.25 -5.82
CA SER A 251 13.30 3.59 -4.61
C SER A 251 12.74 2.71 -3.48
N GLY A 252 13.52 1.75 -2.99
CA GLY A 252 13.14 0.84 -1.90
C GLY A 252 12.61 1.55 -0.64
N GLU A 253 12.88 2.85 -0.51
CA GLU A 253 12.50 3.69 0.62
C GLU A 253 11.55 4.82 0.21
N LEU A 254 10.61 5.15 1.08
CA LEU A 254 9.73 6.31 0.95
C LEU A 254 10.46 7.62 1.28
N ILE A 255 10.17 8.64 0.48
CA ILE A 255 10.71 9.98 0.67
C ILE A 255 9.98 10.64 1.84
N VAL A 256 10.73 11.08 2.86
CA VAL A 256 10.16 11.69 4.08
C VAL A 256 9.17 12.82 3.78
N GLY A 257 9.55 13.71 2.85
CA GLY A 257 8.72 14.85 2.46
C GLY A 257 7.38 14.44 1.86
N GLU A 258 7.29 13.26 1.24
CA GLU A 258 6.02 12.76 0.72
C GLU A 258 5.08 12.28 1.81
N VAL A 259 5.59 11.49 2.76
CA VAL A 259 4.82 11.01 3.91
C VAL A 259 4.36 12.19 4.76
N GLU A 260 5.26 13.13 5.04
CA GLU A 260 4.94 14.36 5.80
C GLU A 260 3.89 15.21 5.08
N ALA A 261 3.93 15.30 3.75
CA ALA A 261 2.95 16.08 2.98
C ALA A 261 1.55 15.45 3.05
N VAL A 262 1.44 14.12 3.00
CA VAL A 262 0.17 13.41 3.14
C VAL A 262 -0.40 13.60 4.54
N MET A 263 0.41 13.34 5.59
CA MET A 263 -0.03 13.52 6.97
C MET A 263 -0.38 14.98 7.30
N ALA A 264 0.28 15.96 6.67
CA ALA A 264 -0.01 17.38 6.88
C ALA A 264 -1.37 17.82 6.32
N LYS A 265 -1.88 17.15 5.27
CA LYS A 265 -3.22 17.40 4.73
C LYS A 265 -4.30 17.01 5.75
N GLU A 266 -4.06 15.96 6.52
CA GLU A 266 -4.99 15.42 7.53
C GLU A 266 -4.62 15.81 8.98
N LYS A 267 -4.32 17.10 9.22
CA LYS A 267 -3.84 17.61 10.52
C LYS A 267 -4.74 17.36 11.74
N LYS A 268 -6.00 16.99 11.51
CA LYS A 268 -6.99 16.69 12.56
C LYS A 268 -7.06 15.20 12.90
N ALA A 269 -6.43 14.33 12.12
CA ALA A 269 -6.34 12.90 12.41
C ALA A 269 -5.22 12.64 13.43
N GLU A 270 -5.44 11.70 14.36
CA GLU A 270 -4.42 11.29 15.31
C GLU A 270 -3.72 10.03 14.80
N PHE A 271 -2.57 10.19 14.15
CA PHE A 271 -1.80 9.04 13.67
C PHE A 271 -1.02 8.38 14.82
N TYR A 272 -1.24 7.09 15.02
CA TYR A 272 -0.51 6.26 16.00
C TYR A 272 0.53 5.35 15.33
N GLY A 273 0.32 5.00 14.06
CA GLY A 273 1.28 4.19 13.33
C GLY A 273 1.22 4.31 11.82
N ILE A 274 2.20 3.69 11.18
CA ILE A 274 2.32 3.56 9.73
C ILE A 274 2.62 2.10 9.38
N VAL A 275 1.79 1.51 8.53
CA VAL A 275 2.01 0.19 7.93
C VAL A 275 2.45 0.35 6.48
N THR A 276 3.58 -0.25 6.15
CA THR A 276 4.19 -0.22 4.81
C THR A 276 4.38 -1.65 4.28
N PRO A 277 4.69 -1.87 2.99
CA PRO A 277 4.88 -3.23 2.48
C PRO A 277 5.95 -4.03 3.24
N THR A 278 7.07 -3.37 3.60
CA THR A 278 8.08 -3.88 4.52
C THR A 278 8.41 -2.81 5.55
N ALA A 279 8.94 -3.19 6.72
CA ALA A 279 9.41 -2.21 7.70
C ALA A 279 10.53 -1.33 7.13
N SER A 280 11.44 -1.90 6.33
CA SER A 280 12.55 -1.17 5.69
C SER A 280 12.11 -0.08 4.71
N THR A 281 10.87 -0.12 4.24
CA THR A 281 10.29 0.93 3.37
C THR A 281 10.34 2.32 4.03
N LEU A 282 10.33 2.39 5.37
CA LEU A 282 10.57 3.60 6.13
C LEU A 282 11.93 3.52 6.81
N SER A 283 12.90 4.29 6.31
CA SER A 283 14.22 4.38 6.93
C SER A 283 14.16 4.95 8.36
N LYS A 284 15.19 4.68 9.16
CA LYS A 284 15.29 5.17 10.54
C LYS A 284 15.17 6.70 10.61
N TYR A 285 15.85 7.40 9.71
CA TYR A 285 15.76 8.86 9.59
C TYR A 285 14.33 9.36 9.34
N THR A 286 13.59 8.70 8.45
CA THR A 286 12.19 9.02 8.17
C THR A 286 11.33 8.87 9.42
N ARG A 287 11.48 7.75 10.15
CA ARG A 287 10.71 7.47 11.37
C ARG A 287 10.98 8.52 12.46
N GLU A 288 12.24 8.83 12.72
CA GLU A 288 12.63 9.85 13.72
C GLU A 288 12.05 11.23 13.39
N LYS A 289 12.08 11.63 12.11
CA LYS A 289 11.52 12.92 11.67
C LYS A 289 10.00 12.95 11.81
N ILE A 290 9.30 11.86 11.48
CA ILE A 290 7.86 11.72 11.66
C ILE A 290 7.52 11.79 13.15
N MET A 291 8.21 11.03 14.02
CA MET A 291 7.97 11.05 15.47
C MET A 291 8.17 12.44 16.06
N LYS A 292 9.16 13.20 15.60
CA LYS A 292 9.38 14.59 16.04
C LYS A 292 8.20 15.51 15.70
N LYS A 293 7.56 15.33 14.54
CA LYS A 293 6.45 16.16 14.07
C LYS A 293 5.08 15.66 14.53
N TYR A 294 4.95 14.36 14.73
CA TYR A 294 3.76 13.63 15.14
C TYR A 294 4.11 12.70 16.32
N PRO A 295 4.23 13.21 17.56
CA PRO A 295 4.74 12.44 18.70
C PRO A 295 3.93 11.19 19.05
N ARG A 296 2.63 11.15 18.71
CA ARG A 296 1.78 9.97 18.91
C ARG A 296 2.04 8.85 17.89
N CYS A 297 2.64 9.18 16.74
CA CYS A 297 2.94 8.23 15.67
C CYS A 297 4.23 7.48 15.98
N THR A 298 4.12 6.41 16.76
CA THR A 298 5.26 5.67 17.33
C THR A 298 5.42 4.27 16.75
N PHE A 299 4.37 3.72 16.11
CA PHE A 299 4.37 2.38 15.56
C PHE A 299 4.71 2.38 14.06
N PHE A 300 5.79 1.68 13.68
CA PHE A 300 6.20 1.51 12.30
C PHE A 300 6.48 0.03 12.04
N TYR A 301 5.80 -0.56 11.07
CA TYR A 301 5.85 -2.00 10.81
C TYR A 301 5.44 -2.35 9.38
N GLY A 302 5.75 -3.57 8.96
CA GLY A 302 5.41 -4.08 7.63
C GLY A 302 4.06 -4.78 7.56
N CYS A 303 3.54 -4.91 6.34
CA CYS A 303 2.26 -5.52 6.02
C CYS A 303 2.38 -7.05 5.97
N VAL A 304 1.61 -7.75 6.81
CA VAL A 304 1.62 -9.22 6.85
C VAL A 304 1.16 -9.86 5.54
N CYS A 305 0.13 -9.31 4.88
CA CYS A 305 -0.35 -9.84 3.60
C CYS A 305 0.71 -9.70 2.49
N ASN A 306 1.46 -8.60 2.49
CA ASN A 306 2.59 -8.43 1.57
C ASN A 306 3.70 -9.45 1.88
N ALA A 307 4.03 -9.66 3.16
CA ALA A 307 5.03 -10.64 3.56
C ALA A 307 4.66 -12.06 3.14
N LEU A 308 3.42 -12.49 3.39
CA LEU A 308 2.92 -13.81 3.01
C LEU A 308 2.84 -13.99 1.49
N SER A 309 2.46 -12.94 0.76
CA SER A 309 2.45 -12.96 -0.71
C SER A 309 3.85 -13.10 -1.30
N LEU A 310 4.85 -12.43 -0.71
CA LEU A 310 6.25 -12.60 -1.09
C LEU A 310 6.80 -13.96 -0.65
N LEU A 311 6.41 -14.44 0.53
CA LEU A 311 6.82 -15.74 1.05
C LEU A 311 6.34 -16.90 0.17
N LEU A 312 5.12 -16.82 -0.37
CA LEU A 312 4.64 -17.75 -1.40
C LEU A 312 5.58 -17.82 -2.61
N LYS A 313 6.06 -16.65 -3.08
CA LYS A 313 7.02 -16.59 -4.19
C LYS A 313 8.38 -17.16 -3.79
N ASP A 314 8.91 -16.77 -2.64
CA ASP A 314 10.23 -17.23 -2.19
C ASP A 314 10.25 -18.75 -2.02
N VAL A 315 9.24 -19.32 -1.33
CA VAL A 315 9.14 -20.77 -1.12
C VAL A 315 9.05 -21.51 -2.46
N THR A 316 8.28 -20.97 -3.40
CA THR A 316 8.18 -21.54 -4.76
C THR A 316 9.53 -21.50 -5.48
N SER A 317 10.31 -20.42 -5.34
CA SER A 317 11.60 -20.25 -6.01
C SER A 317 12.76 -21.03 -5.36
N VAL A 318 12.72 -21.29 -4.06
CA VAL A 318 13.81 -22.04 -3.39
C VAL A 318 13.67 -23.56 -3.49
N LEU A 319 12.50 -24.05 -3.91
CA LEU A 319 12.21 -25.48 -4.04
C LEU A 319 12.06 -25.88 -5.52
N PRO A 320 13.00 -26.66 -6.08
CA PRO A 320 12.98 -27.04 -7.50
C PRO A 320 11.70 -27.77 -7.93
N LEU A 321 11.11 -28.57 -7.04
CA LEU A 321 9.83 -29.23 -7.28
C LEU A 321 8.71 -28.20 -7.56
N LEU A 322 8.62 -27.17 -6.72
CA LEU A 322 7.57 -26.15 -6.85
C LEU A 322 7.78 -25.30 -8.09
N GLU A 323 9.01 -24.91 -8.41
CA GLU A 323 9.33 -24.15 -9.62
C GLU A 323 8.93 -24.93 -10.88
N LYS A 324 9.28 -26.22 -10.95
CA LYS A 324 8.89 -27.13 -12.04
C LYS A 324 7.37 -27.21 -12.18
N VAL A 325 6.67 -27.53 -11.08
CA VAL A 325 5.20 -27.67 -11.09
C VAL A 325 4.54 -26.35 -11.47
N GLN A 326 5.01 -25.22 -10.93
CA GLN A 326 4.46 -23.90 -11.26
C GLN A 326 4.59 -23.60 -12.76
N THR A 327 5.74 -23.89 -13.36
CA THR A 327 5.95 -23.66 -14.80
C THR A 327 5.03 -24.56 -15.63
N SER A 328 5.00 -25.86 -15.35
CA SER A 328 4.16 -26.81 -16.09
C SER A 328 2.67 -26.51 -15.98
N VAL A 329 2.21 -26.13 -14.78
CA VAL A 329 0.81 -25.78 -14.53
C VAL A 329 0.44 -24.44 -15.16
N THR A 330 1.37 -23.48 -15.23
CA THR A 330 1.17 -22.22 -15.97
C THR A 330 1.03 -22.49 -17.47
N GLU A 331 1.90 -23.34 -18.04
CA GLU A 331 1.78 -23.73 -19.46
C GLU A 331 0.47 -24.46 -19.74
N LEU A 332 0.04 -25.35 -18.85
CA LEU A 332 -1.25 -26.03 -18.93
C LEU A 332 -2.39 -25.01 -18.89
N ALA A 333 -2.39 -24.09 -17.93
CA ALA A 333 -3.43 -23.07 -17.80
C ALA A 333 -3.53 -22.22 -19.07
N ASP A 334 -2.40 -21.83 -19.66
CA ASP A 334 -2.37 -21.07 -20.90
C ASP A 334 -2.92 -21.85 -22.11
N VAL A 335 -2.69 -23.17 -22.18
CA VAL A 335 -3.20 -24.01 -23.28
C VAL A 335 -4.74 -24.08 -23.23
N PHE A 336 -5.31 -24.13 -22.03
CA PHE A 336 -6.75 -24.18 -21.85
C PHE A 336 -7.40 -22.80 -21.94
N ARG A 337 -6.75 -21.73 -21.49
CA ARG A 337 -7.29 -20.37 -21.47
C ARG A 337 -7.69 -19.90 -22.87
N GLY A 338 -8.95 -19.49 -23.04
CA GLY A 338 -9.49 -19.05 -24.32
C GLY A 338 -9.68 -20.16 -25.37
N ASN A 339 -9.30 -21.41 -25.10
CA ASN A 339 -9.51 -22.54 -26.00
C ASN A 339 -10.83 -23.24 -25.67
N HIS A 340 -11.93 -22.73 -26.23
CA HIS A 340 -13.27 -23.25 -25.98
C HIS A 340 -13.42 -24.77 -26.20
N LYS A 341 -12.68 -25.35 -27.16
CA LYS A 341 -12.74 -26.79 -27.42
C LYS A 341 -12.19 -27.61 -26.25
N LEU A 342 -11.11 -27.14 -25.61
CA LEU A 342 -10.54 -27.80 -24.44
C LEU A 342 -11.34 -27.50 -23.17
N GLN A 343 -11.88 -26.27 -23.05
CA GLN A 343 -12.72 -25.88 -21.93
C GLN A 343 -13.97 -26.77 -21.83
N VAL A 344 -14.67 -27.04 -22.94
CA VAL A 344 -15.88 -27.90 -22.94
C VAL A 344 -15.59 -29.34 -22.49
N LEU A 345 -14.34 -29.81 -22.58
CA LEU A 345 -13.97 -31.15 -22.12
C LEU A 345 -13.82 -31.25 -20.61
N MET A 346 -13.86 -30.13 -19.88
CA MET A 346 -13.76 -30.08 -18.43
C MET A 346 -15.17 -30.05 -17.78
N PRO A 347 -15.45 -30.84 -16.72
CA PRO A 347 -16.78 -30.95 -16.12
C PRO A 347 -17.33 -29.67 -15.46
N ASP A 348 -16.46 -28.85 -14.83
CA ASP A 348 -16.88 -27.66 -14.07
C ASP A 348 -17.35 -26.49 -14.98
N THR A 349 -17.03 -26.54 -16.27
CA THR A 349 -17.37 -25.55 -17.30
C THR A 349 -18.75 -25.78 -17.93
N GLU A 350 -19.31 -27.00 -17.84
CA GLU A 350 -20.64 -27.33 -18.39
C GLU A 350 -21.77 -26.67 -17.60
N THR A 351 -21.58 -26.49 -16.29
CA THR A 351 -22.62 -25.95 -15.37
C THR A 351 -22.58 -24.42 -15.26
N ASN A 352 -21.46 -23.78 -15.60
CA ASN A 352 -21.35 -22.33 -15.63
C ASN A 352 -20.33 -21.86 -16.68
N PRO A 353 -20.76 -21.41 -17.88
CA PRO A 353 -19.87 -21.08 -18.99
C PRO A 353 -18.97 -19.86 -18.74
N THR A 354 -19.09 -19.20 -17.58
CA THR A 354 -18.21 -18.08 -17.16
C THR A 354 -16.98 -18.53 -16.37
N ARG A 355 -16.92 -19.79 -15.91
CA ARG A 355 -15.80 -20.28 -15.11
C ARG A 355 -14.79 -20.99 -16.00
N GLU A 356 -13.65 -20.36 -16.26
CA GLU A 356 -12.58 -20.97 -17.05
C GLU A 356 -11.77 -21.97 -16.20
N PHE A 357 -11.40 -23.10 -16.82
CA PHE A 357 -10.43 -24.03 -16.28
C PHE A 357 -9.00 -23.68 -16.73
N PRO A 358 -8.00 -23.81 -15.84
CA PRO A 358 -8.12 -24.01 -14.40
C PRO A 358 -8.49 -22.70 -13.66
N ASP A 359 -9.04 -22.82 -12.45
CA ASP A 359 -9.38 -21.68 -11.60
C ASP A 359 -8.12 -20.85 -11.28
N SER A 360 -8.00 -19.68 -11.89
CA SER A 360 -6.82 -18.82 -11.79
C SER A 360 -6.84 -17.81 -10.64
N SER A 361 -7.78 -17.96 -9.69
CA SER A 361 -7.92 -17.05 -8.54
C SER A 361 -6.71 -17.07 -7.59
N SER A 362 -6.01 -18.20 -7.49
CA SER A 362 -4.77 -18.34 -6.72
C SER A 362 -3.94 -19.53 -7.22
N VAL A 363 -2.66 -19.59 -6.86
CA VAL A 363 -1.80 -20.74 -7.21
C VAL A 363 -2.36 -22.06 -6.67
N CYS A 364 -2.89 -22.06 -5.44
CA CYS A 364 -3.52 -23.26 -4.88
C CYS A 364 -4.82 -23.63 -5.61
N ALA A 365 -5.64 -22.65 -6.01
CA ALA A 365 -6.87 -22.93 -6.77
C ALA A 365 -6.57 -23.57 -8.12
N VAL A 366 -5.50 -23.13 -8.82
CA VAL A 366 -5.06 -23.75 -10.07
C VAL A 366 -4.64 -25.20 -9.83
N LEU A 367 -3.80 -25.45 -8.83
CA LEU A 367 -3.32 -26.80 -8.48
C LEU A 367 -4.47 -27.72 -8.04
N GLU A 368 -5.42 -27.22 -7.27
CA GLU A 368 -6.62 -27.96 -6.83
C GLU A 368 -7.52 -28.29 -8.02
N ALA A 369 -7.71 -27.36 -8.95
CA ALA A 369 -8.47 -27.63 -10.18
C ALA A 369 -7.79 -28.72 -11.02
N VAL A 370 -6.47 -28.63 -11.22
CA VAL A 370 -5.69 -29.62 -11.97
C VAL A 370 -5.78 -31.00 -11.32
N LEU A 371 -5.68 -31.08 -9.99
CA LEU A 371 -5.79 -32.34 -9.26
C LEU A 371 -7.21 -32.92 -9.29
N LYS A 372 -8.23 -32.06 -9.14
CA LYS A 372 -9.64 -32.46 -9.17
C LYS A 372 -10.03 -33.13 -10.49
N HIS A 373 -9.49 -32.63 -11.60
CA HIS A 373 -9.81 -33.07 -12.96
C HIS A 373 -8.69 -33.93 -13.58
N GLU A 374 -7.91 -34.64 -12.76
CA GLU A 374 -6.76 -35.41 -13.24
C GLU A 374 -7.13 -36.40 -14.37
N LYS A 375 -8.25 -37.10 -14.24
CA LYS A 375 -8.65 -38.18 -15.16
C LYS A 375 -9.06 -37.62 -16.52
N GLU A 376 -9.81 -36.52 -16.49
CA GLU A 376 -10.24 -35.78 -17.65
C GLU A 376 -9.04 -35.17 -18.37
N LEU A 377 -8.10 -34.58 -17.62
CA LEU A 377 -6.84 -34.08 -18.17
C LEU A 377 -6.05 -35.20 -18.85
N TYR A 378 -5.87 -36.35 -18.19
CA TYR A 378 -5.23 -37.53 -18.77
C TYR A 378 -5.88 -37.93 -20.10
N ALA A 379 -7.21 -38.02 -20.13
CA ALA A 379 -7.95 -38.40 -21.33
C ALA A 379 -7.78 -37.38 -22.47
N VAL A 380 -7.75 -36.09 -22.16
CA VAL A 380 -7.56 -35.01 -23.14
C VAL A 380 -6.15 -35.03 -23.72
N VAL A 381 -5.12 -35.04 -22.87
CA VAL A 381 -3.73 -34.94 -23.34
C VAL A 381 -3.24 -36.23 -24.00
N ALA A 382 -3.83 -37.38 -23.68
CA ALA A 382 -3.47 -38.67 -24.29
C ALA A 382 -3.92 -38.80 -25.75
N ARG A 383 -4.79 -37.89 -26.24
CA ARG A 383 -5.22 -37.91 -27.63
C ARG A 383 -4.06 -37.57 -28.56
N ARG A 384 -3.98 -38.27 -29.70
CA ARG A 384 -2.91 -38.05 -30.70
C ARG A 384 -2.94 -36.65 -31.30
N ASP A 385 -4.14 -36.09 -31.45
CA ASP A 385 -4.36 -34.74 -32.01
C ASP A 385 -4.07 -33.61 -31.00
N PHE A 386 -3.79 -33.93 -29.73
CA PHE A 386 -3.52 -32.90 -28.71
C PHE A 386 -2.27 -32.07 -29.02
N VAL A 387 -1.24 -32.69 -29.61
CA VAL A 387 0.02 -32.04 -29.98
C VAL A 387 0.05 -31.53 -31.43
N GLU A 388 -1.09 -31.59 -32.14
CA GLU A 388 -1.22 -31.02 -33.47
C GLU A 388 -1.40 -29.51 -33.38
N ALA A 389 -0.39 -28.76 -33.83
CA ALA A 389 -0.41 -27.30 -33.84
C ALA A 389 0.10 -26.73 -35.16
N SER A 390 -0.28 -25.49 -35.45
CA SER A 390 0.11 -24.81 -36.70
C SER A 390 1.54 -24.31 -36.66
N THR A 391 2.15 -24.19 -35.47
CA THR A 391 3.52 -23.70 -35.30
C THR A 391 4.38 -24.67 -34.47
N PRO A 392 5.69 -24.78 -34.75
CA PRO A 392 6.59 -25.63 -33.97
C PRO A 392 6.65 -25.25 -32.48
N ALA A 393 6.59 -23.95 -32.16
CA ALA A 393 6.66 -23.46 -30.79
C ALA A 393 5.42 -23.86 -29.96
N GLU A 394 4.24 -23.77 -30.57
CA GLU A 394 2.98 -24.21 -29.96
C GLU A 394 2.95 -25.74 -29.79
N GLN A 395 3.42 -26.47 -30.80
CA GLN A 395 3.56 -27.93 -30.70
C GLN A 395 4.50 -28.33 -29.55
N GLU A 396 5.63 -27.64 -29.38
CA GLU A 396 6.55 -27.91 -28.28
C GLU A 396 5.92 -27.62 -26.91
N LYS A 397 5.15 -26.53 -26.79
CA LYS A 397 4.39 -26.22 -25.57
C LYS A 397 3.37 -27.32 -25.25
N LEU A 398 2.61 -27.78 -26.24
CA LEU A 398 1.64 -28.86 -26.07
C LEU A 398 2.31 -30.18 -25.67
N LYS A 399 3.48 -30.49 -26.25
CA LYS A 399 4.28 -31.65 -25.83
C LYS A 399 4.71 -31.56 -24.37
N ARG A 400 5.20 -30.41 -23.90
CA ARG A 400 5.58 -30.23 -22.49
C ARG A 400 4.39 -30.41 -21.54
N VAL A 401 3.20 -29.91 -21.91
CA VAL A 401 1.97 -30.14 -21.13
C VAL A 401 1.58 -31.62 -21.14
N GLN A 402 1.67 -32.29 -22.29
CA GLN A 402 1.42 -33.73 -22.41
C GLN A 402 2.40 -34.54 -21.55
N ASP A 403 3.69 -34.27 -21.63
CA ASP A 403 4.74 -34.95 -20.86
C ASP A 403 4.57 -34.74 -19.36
N PHE A 404 4.15 -33.53 -18.95
CA PHE A 404 3.87 -33.24 -17.54
C PHE A 404 2.68 -34.04 -17.02
N VAL A 405 1.54 -34.02 -17.70
CA VAL A 405 0.31 -34.70 -17.24
C VAL A 405 0.45 -36.22 -17.35
N LEU A 406 1.10 -36.73 -18.40
CA LEU A 406 1.35 -38.17 -18.57
C LEU A 406 2.50 -38.70 -17.70
N GLY A 407 3.25 -37.83 -17.02
CA GLY A 407 4.37 -38.19 -16.18
C GLY A 407 3.94 -39.02 -14.96
N GLU A 408 4.76 -40.00 -14.57
CA GLU A 408 4.49 -40.89 -13.43
C GLU A 408 4.36 -40.15 -12.09
N SER A 409 5.05 -39.01 -11.95
CA SER A 409 5.05 -38.19 -10.74
C SER A 409 3.99 -37.10 -10.73
N PHE A 410 3.19 -36.93 -11.79
CA PHE A 410 2.27 -35.79 -11.96
C PHE A 410 1.41 -35.51 -10.73
N VAL A 411 0.61 -36.50 -10.33
CA VAL A 411 -0.33 -36.37 -9.21
C VAL A 411 0.41 -36.10 -7.90
N GLN A 412 1.50 -36.84 -7.64
CA GLN A 412 2.28 -36.69 -6.42
C GLN A 412 2.98 -35.33 -6.33
N ASP A 413 3.51 -34.82 -7.45
CA ASP A 413 4.16 -33.52 -7.54
C ASP A 413 3.15 -32.39 -7.25
N VAL A 414 1.93 -32.49 -7.77
CA VAL A 414 0.84 -31.53 -7.50
C VAL A 414 0.37 -31.61 -6.04
N VAL A 415 0.17 -32.82 -5.50
CA VAL A 415 -0.21 -33.04 -4.08
C VAL A 415 0.85 -32.49 -3.13
N ASN A 416 2.12 -32.78 -3.38
CA ASN A 416 3.25 -32.27 -2.60
C ASN A 416 3.33 -30.75 -2.67
N SER A 417 3.10 -30.16 -3.86
CA SER A 417 3.07 -28.71 -4.03
C SER A 417 1.96 -28.06 -3.20
N LEU A 418 0.77 -28.65 -3.20
CA LEU A 418 -0.36 -28.20 -2.38
C LEU A 418 -0.07 -28.33 -0.88
N ALA A 419 0.56 -29.42 -0.44
CA ALA A 419 0.93 -29.60 0.96
C ALA A 419 1.87 -28.50 1.49
N ILE A 420 2.72 -27.94 0.62
CA ILE A 420 3.62 -26.82 0.98
C ILE A 420 2.92 -25.46 0.88
N LEU A 421 2.18 -25.21 -0.20
CA LEU A 421 1.65 -23.88 -0.52
C LEU A 421 0.32 -23.57 0.18
N ARG A 422 -0.50 -24.58 0.47
CA ARG A 422 -1.84 -24.39 1.07
C ARG A 422 -1.80 -23.71 2.44
N PRO A 423 -0.90 -24.08 3.39
CA PRO A 423 -0.83 -23.39 4.68
C PRO A 423 -0.58 -21.87 4.53
N LEU A 424 0.32 -21.48 3.63
CA LEU A 424 0.59 -20.07 3.33
C LEU A 424 -0.62 -19.35 2.72
N GLN A 425 -1.29 -19.98 1.75
CA GLN A 425 -2.46 -19.40 1.12
C GLN A 425 -3.62 -19.23 2.11
N GLN A 426 -3.80 -20.18 3.02
CA GLN A 426 -4.81 -20.11 4.09
C GLN A 426 -4.51 -18.96 5.05
N HIS A 427 -3.27 -18.81 5.50
CA HIS A 427 -2.88 -17.68 6.34
C HIS A 427 -3.06 -16.34 5.61
N LEU A 428 -2.65 -16.25 4.34
CA LEU A 428 -2.85 -15.03 3.56
C LEU A 428 -4.33 -14.66 3.45
N LYS A 429 -5.19 -15.63 3.14
CA LYS A 429 -6.64 -15.44 3.06
C LYS A 429 -7.22 -14.98 4.40
N HIS A 430 -6.82 -15.61 5.51
CA HIS A 430 -7.24 -15.23 6.86
C HIS A 430 -6.92 -13.76 7.18
N PHE A 431 -5.71 -13.29 6.89
CA PHE A 431 -5.35 -11.88 7.12
C PHE A 431 -6.02 -10.89 6.15
N GLN A 432 -6.46 -11.35 4.97
CA GLN A 432 -7.19 -10.54 3.99
C GLN A 432 -8.67 -10.40 4.32
N GLU A 433 -9.31 -11.47 4.79
CA GLU A 433 -10.76 -11.57 4.98
C GLU A 433 -11.17 -11.33 6.44
N ASP A 434 -10.59 -12.07 7.38
CA ASP A 434 -11.03 -12.10 8.79
C ASP A 434 -10.48 -10.92 9.60
N ARG A 435 -9.40 -10.28 9.11
CA ARG A 435 -8.75 -9.10 9.71
C ARG A 435 -8.39 -9.32 11.20
N PRO A 436 -7.62 -10.37 11.52
CA PRO A 436 -7.20 -10.64 12.88
C PRO A 436 -6.35 -9.47 13.45
N PRO A 437 -6.31 -9.34 14.80
CA PRO A 437 -5.50 -8.32 15.45
C PRO A 437 -4.00 -8.57 15.24
N LEU A 438 -3.19 -7.51 15.36
CA LEU A 438 -1.73 -7.57 15.23
C LEU A 438 -1.04 -8.60 16.13
N SER A 439 -1.64 -8.91 17.28
CA SER A 439 -1.14 -9.91 18.22
C SER A 439 -1.08 -11.31 17.61
N GLN A 440 -1.92 -11.63 16.62
CA GLN A 440 -1.91 -12.94 15.97
C GLN A 440 -0.78 -13.12 14.94
N VAL A 441 -0.09 -12.05 14.54
CA VAL A 441 0.97 -12.17 13.52
C VAL A 441 2.11 -13.09 13.99
N PHE A 442 2.65 -12.89 15.20
CA PHE A 442 3.74 -13.73 15.72
C PHE A 442 3.38 -15.23 15.81
N PRO A 443 2.29 -15.64 16.48
CA PRO A 443 1.96 -17.06 16.62
C PRO A 443 1.66 -17.73 15.29
N TYR A 444 1.08 -17.03 14.31
CA TYR A 444 0.85 -17.61 12.98
C TYR A 444 2.15 -17.95 12.24
N PHE A 445 3.21 -17.16 12.40
CA PHE A 445 4.52 -17.48 11.82
C PHE A 445 5.19 -18.65 12.56
N VAL A 446 5.01 -18.75 13.87
CA VAL A 446 5.48 -19.90 14.67
C VAL A 446 4.75 -21.18 14.25
N GLU A 447 3.43 -21.13 14.10
CA GLU A 447 2.62 -22.26 13.62
C GLU A 447 3.07 -22.70 12.23
N LEU A 448 3.31 -21.76 11.32
CA LEU A 448 3.77 -22.06 9.97
C LEU A 448 5.12 -22.82 9.97
N LEU A 449 6.06 -22.43 10.85
CA LEU A 449 7.32 -23.15 11.04
C LEU A 449 7.12 -24.56 11.61
N ALA A 450 6.17 -24.73 12.54
CA ALA A 450 5.82 -26.03 13.09
C ALA A 450 5.21 -26.95 12.01
N VAL A 451 4.30 -26.42 11.17
CA VAL A 451 3.70 -27.14 10.04
C VAL A 451 4.80 -27.66 9.11
N TYR A 452 5.71 -26.79 8.64
CA TYR A 452 6.79 -27.23 7.74
C TYR A 452 7.78 -28.21 8.38
N SER A 453 8.04 -28.06 9.68
CA SER A 453 8.88 -28.99 10.41
C SER A 453 8.28 -30.39 10.48
N SER A 454 6.94 -30.49 10.54
CA SER A 454 6.21 -31.75 10.62
C SER A 454 6.13 -32.54 9.31
N ILE A 455 6.38 -31.92 8.15
CA ILE A 455 6.30 -32.60 6.85
C ILE A 455 7.44 -33.60 6.71
N GLU A 456 7.16 -34.90 6.78
CA GLU A 456 8.20 -35.95 6.86
C GLU A 456 9.02 -36.14 5.58
N TRP A 457 8.37 -36.02 4.41
CA TRP A 457 9.01 -36.26 3.11
C TRP A 457 9.94 -35.12 2.65
N LEU A 458 9.91 -33.97 3.32
CA LEU A 458 10.86 -32.89 3.07
C LEU A 458 12.22 -33.19 3.68
N SER A 459 13.27 -33.01 2.88
CA SER A 459 14.64 -33.14 3.37
C SER A 459 14.96 -32.05 4.41
N LYS A 460 15.97 -32.32 5.25
CA LYS A 460 16.49 -31.34 6.21
C LYS A 460 16.92 -30.03 5.53
N LYS A 461 17.46 -30.12 4.32
CA LYS A 461 17.89 -28.95 3.53
C LYS A 461 16.69 -28.10 3.10
N GLU A 462 15.64 -28.72 2.57
CA GLU A 462 14.42 -28.01 2.14
C GLU A 462 13.72 -27.35 3.32
N LYS A 463 13.59 -28.06 4.45
CA LYS A 463 13.04 -27.49 5.69
C LYS A 463 13.82 -26.25 6.15
N ALA A 464 15.15 -26.30 6.08
CA ALA A 464 16.00 -25.16 6.43
C ALA A 464 15.81 -23.97 5.47
N LEU A 465 15.67 -24.22 4.16
CA LEU A 465 15.40 -23.17 3.17
C LEU A 465 14.05 -22.50 3.43
N ILE A 466 12.99 -23.29 3.64
CA ILE A 466 11.66 -22.76 3.96
C ILE A 466 11.71 -21.94 5.26
N THR A 467 12.36 -22.48 6.30
CA THR A 467 12.54 -21.78 7.58
C THR A 467 13.25 -20.43 7.39
N SER A 468 14.30 -20.37 6.57
CA SER A 468 14.99 -19.11 6.23
C SER A 468 14.04 -18.10 5.60
N CYS A 469 13.26 -18.53 4.59
CA CYS A 469 12.29 -17.65 3.93
C CYS A 469 11.25 -17.11 4.92
N VAL A 470 10.69 -17.98 5.77
CA VAL A 470 9.67 -17.59 6.77
C VAL A 470 10.27 -16.57 7.75
N SER A 471 11.46 -16.85 8.29
CA SER A 471 12.14 -15.96 9.25
C SER A 471 12.55 -14.62 8.63
N GLU A 472 13.10 -14.62 7.42
CA GLU A 472 13.44 -13.38 6.70
C GLU A 472 12.21 -12.51 6.44
N ARG A 473 11.09 -13.12 6.01
CA ARG A 473 9.86 -12.37 5.76
C ARG A 473 9.22 -11.84 7.04
N PHE A 474 9.20 -12.62 8.11
CA PHE A 474 8.77 -12.14 9.42
C PHE A 474 9.62 -10.96 9.89
N ASN A 475 10.95 -11.10 9.87
CA ASN A 475 11.87 -10.04 10.26
C ASN A 475 11.73 -8.77 9.41
N SER A 476 11.40 -8.93 8.13
CA SER A 476 11.19 -7.80 7.22
C SER A 476 9.95 -6.95 7.55
N ILE A 477 8.98 -7.50 8.29
CA ILE A 477 7.77 -6.79 8.70
C ILE A 477 7.72 -6.47 10.18
N TYR A 478 8.53 -7.14 11.01
CA TYR A 478 8.49 -6.96 12.44
C TYR A 478 8.72 -5.49 12.85
N GLY A 479 8.02 -5.08 13.89
CA GLY A 479 8.05 -3.74 14.46
C GLY A 479 7.47 -3.79 15.87
N ASN A 480 7.69 -2.74 16.66
CA ASN A 480 7.29 -2.73 18.08
C ASN A 480 5.79 -3.00 18.28
N SER A 481 4.95 -2.67 17.30
CA SER A 481 3.51 -2.95 17.33
C SER A 481 3.20 -4.45 17.48
N HIS A 482 3.94 -5.32 16.80
CA HIS A 482 3.76 -6.77 16.88
C HIS A 482 4.03 -7.30 18.28
N GLY A 483 5.20 -6.97 18.84
CA GLY A 483 5.58 -7.41 20.18
C GLY A 483 4.70 -6.83 21.28
N VAL A 484 4.35 -5.54 21.19
CA VAL A 484 3.45 -4.89 22.16
C VAL A 484 2.05 -5.49 22.10
N ALA A 485 1.48 -5.68 20.90
CA ALA A 485 0.17 -6.31 20.75
C ALA A 485 0.18 -7.73 21.33
N TYR A 486 1.22 -8.51 21.05
CA TYR A 486 1.37 -9.87 21.53
C TYR A 486 1.53 -9.97 23.06
N LEU A 487 2.24 -9.02 23.69
CA LEU A 487 2.37 -8.94 25.14
C LEU A 487 1.08 -8.52 25.84
N LEU A 488 0.32 -7.61 25.22
CA LEU A 488 -0.92 -7.05 25.79
C LEU A 488 -2.18 -7.83 25.39
N ASP A 489 -2.05 -8.89 24.61
CA ASP A 489 -3.17 -9.78 24.29
C ASP A 489 -3.37 -10.79 25.43
N PRO A 490 -4.58 -10.89 26.02
CA PRO A 490 -4.85 -11.84 27.10
C PRO A 490 -4.66 -13.32 26.70
N LEU A 491 -4.76 -13.65 25.41
CA LEU A 491 -4.52 -15.01 24.91
C LEU A 491 -3.05 -15.39 24.96
N TYR A 492 -2.17 -14.42 24.71
CA TYR A 492 -0.77 -14.69 24.43
C TYR A 492 0.18 -14.23 25.54
N LEU A 493 -0.03 -13.07 26.15
CA LEU A 493 0.81 -12.55 27.25
C LEU A 493 2.33 -12.53 26.95
N GLY A 494 2.69 -12.46 25.67
CA GLY A 494 4.07 -12.57 25.20
C GLY A 494 4.71 -13.94 25.42
N ASP A 495 3.91 -15.01 25.47
CA ASP A 495 4.38 -16.39 25.56
C ASP A 495 5.30 -16.74 24.39
N ALA A 496 6.25 -17.65 24.57
CA ALA A 496 7.26 -18.01 23.56
C ALA A 496 8.16 -16.87 23.02
N LEU A 497 8.03 -15.62 23.48
CA LEU A 497 9.06 -14.60 23.26
C LEU A 497 10.33 -14.98 24.02
N ASP A 498 11.47 -14.93 23.34
CA ASP A 498 12.75 -15.05 24.02
C ASP A 498 13.00 -13.86 24.96
N GLU A 499 13.86 -14.07 25.97
CA GLU A 499 14.11 -13.08 27.02
C GLU A 499 14.61 -11.73 26.46
N ARG A 500 15.45 -11.75 25.41
CA ARG A 500 15.96 -10.53 24.79
C ARG A 500 14.82 -9.77 24.11
N LYS A 501 14.00 -10.43 23.31
CA LYS A 501 12.87 -9.83 22.61
C LYS A 501 11.83 -9.29 23.59
N ARG A 502 11.58 -10.04 24.68
CA ARG A 502 10.69 -9.64 25.76
C ARG A 502 11.18 -8.34 26.41
N GLN A 503 12.45 -8.26 26.78
CA GLN A 503 13.05 -7.06 27.36
C GLN A 503 13.00 -5.85 26.39
N GLU A 504 13.23 -6.07 25.09
CA GLU A 504 13.12 -5.03 24.06
C GLU A 504 11.69 -4.44 24.01
N VAL A 505 10.67 -5.29 24.06
CA VAL A 505 9.26 -4.89 24.06
C VAL A 505 8.90 -4.18 25.36
N GLU A 506 9.23 -4.76 26.53
CA GLU A 506 8.95 -4.15 27.84
C GLU A 506 9.62 -2.77 27.96
N SER A 507 10.87 -2.63 27.50
CA SER A 507 11.58 -1.34 27.44
C SER A 507 10.92 -0.32 26.51
N PHE A 508 10.28 -0.77 25.43
CA PHE A 508 9.49 0.12 24.58
C PHE A 508 8.20 0.58 25.28
N ILE A 509 7.48 -0.33 25.96
CA ILE A 509 6.25 -0.02 26.69
C ILE A 509 6.54 1.00 27.79
N VAL A 510 7.59 0.78 28.58
CA VAL A 510 8.03 1.72 29.63
C VAL A 510 8.25 3.12 29.03
N ARG A 511 9.07 3.23 27.97
CA ARG A 511 9.32 4.51 27.29
C ARG A 511 8.06 5.16 26.72
N PHE A 512 7.13 4.38 26.19
CA PHE A 512 5.87 4.89 25.66
C PHE A 512 4.99 5.47 26.77
N CYS A 513 4.88 4.77 27.89
CA CYS A 513 4.00 5.12 29.00
C CYS A 513 4.59 6.17 29.95
N GLU A 514 5.91 6.31 30.06
CA GLU A 514 6.60 7.31 30.89
C GLU A 514 6.67 8.71 30.24
N HIS A 515 5.99 8.91 29.10
CA HIS A 515 5.83 10.26 28.56
C HIS A 515 5.10 11.16 29.57
N GLU A 516 5.68 12.33 29.85
CA GLU A 516 5.21 13.38 30.78
C GLU A 516 5.69 13.29 32.24
N GLY A 517 6.96 12.94 32.50
CA GLY A 517 7.62 13.27 33.78
C GLY A 517 7.12 12.55 35.02
N HIS A 518 6.20 11.59 34.86
CA HIS A 518 5.73 10.69 35.90
C HIS A 518 6.41 9.33 35.72
N SER A 519 7.28 8.95 36.66
CA SER A 519 7.77 7.56 36.72
C SER A 519 6.62 6.70 37.22
N VAL A 520 6.10 5.86 36.33
CA VAL A 520 5.03 4.91 36.63
C VAL A 520 5.64 3.53 36.58
N ASP A 521 5.33 2.68 37.58
CA ASP A 521 5.80 1.29 37.58
C ASP A 521 4.99 0.44 36.57
N ILE A 522 5.36 0.56 35.30
CA ILE A 522 4.76 -0.13 34.17
C ILE A 522 5.00 -1.63 34.24
N LEU A 523 6.15 -2.07 34.75
CA LEU A 523 6.46 -3.49 34.91
C LEU A 523 5.53 -4.14 35.94
N SER A 524 5.25 -3.46 37.05
CA SER A 524 4.22 -3.91 38.00
C SER A 524 2.82 -3.94 37.39
N GLN A 525 2.45 -2.99 36.52
CA GLN A 525 1.17 -3.05 35.80
C GLN A 525 1.09 -4.23 34.82
N LEU A 526 2.18 -4.57 34.14
CA LEU A 526 2.25 -5.74 33.26
C LEU A 526 2.08 -7.04 34.05
N GLU A 527 2.72 -7.14 35.22
CA GLU A 527 2.57 -8.31 36.09
C GLU A 527 1.17 -8.41 36.70
N MET A 528 0.58 -7.27 37.10
CA MET A 528 -0.81 -7.20 37.52
C MET A 528 -1.77 -7.65 36.41
N PHE A 529 -1.53 -7.24 35.17
CA PHE A 529 -2.31 -7.67 34.01
C PHE A 529 -2.26 -9.19 33.81
N LYS A 530 -1.06 -9.80 33.88
CA LYS A 530 -0.93 -11.27 33.80
C LYS A 530 -1.71 -11.98 34.89
N ARG A 531 -1.61 -11.50 36.14
CA ARG A 531 -2.35 -12.07 37.27
C ARG A 531 -3.85 -11.98 37.08
N MET A 532 -4.34 -10.81 36.66
CA MET A 532 -5.75 -10.59 36.33
C MET A 532 -6.24 -11.57 35.25
N VAL A 533 -5.45 -11.82 34.21
CA VAL A 533 -5.81 -12.80 33.17
C VAL A 533 -5.84 -14.23 33.73
N ALA A 534 -4.89 -14.60 34.61
CA ALA A 534 -4.90 -15.90 35.27
C ALA A 534 -6.12 -16.09 36.18
N GLU A 535 -6.50 -15.06 36.94
CA GLU A 535 -7.71 -15.04 37.77
C GLU A 535 -8.98 -15.13 36.90
N LEU A 536 -9.02 -14.42 35.76
CA LEU A 536 -10.15 -14.48 34.83
C LEU A 536 -10.37 -15.89 34.26
N LYS A 537 -9.29 -16.58 33.88
CA LYS A 537 -9.34 -17.96 33.36
C LYS A 537 -10.02 -18.92 34.35
N GLN A 538 -9.81 -18.71 35.64
CA GLN A 538 -10.33 -19.58 36.71
C GLN A 538 -11.70 -19.11 37.21
N GLY A 539 -11.86 -17.79 37.41
CA GLY A 539 -13.05 -17.18 38.02
C GLY A 539 -14.20 -16.92 37.07
N ASN A 540 -13.95 -16.88 35.75
CA ASN A 540 -14.99 -16.69 34.75
C ASN A 540 -14.68 -17.45 33.43
N PRO A 541 -14.80 -18.79 33.45
CA PRO A 541 -14.51 -19.62 32.27
C PRO A 541 -15.42 -19.30 31.08
N ALA A 542 -16.67 -18.89 31.31
CA ALA A 542 -17.61 -18.53 30.24
C ALA A 542 -17.11 -17.30 29.46
N TYR A 543 -16.67 -16.25 30.16
CA TYR A 543 -16.07 -15.09 29.50
C TYR A 543 -14.74 -15.45 28.83
N TRP A 544 -13.92 -16.28 29.47
CA TRP A 544 -12.67 -16.75 28.86
C TRP A 544 -12.90 -17.48 27.52
N GLN A 545 -13.95 -18.30 27.41
CA GLN A 545 -14.32 -18.93 26.14
C GLN A 545 -14.67 -17.91 25.05
N LEU A 546 -15.28 -16.77 25.39
CA LEU A 546 -15.54 -15.69 24.43
C LEU A 546 -14.26 -15.01 23.94
N VAL A 547 -13.25 -14.89 24.80
CA VAL A 547 -11.93 -14.39 24.42
C VAL A 547 -11.23 -15.41 23.51
N GLN A 548 -11.29 -16.71 23.83
CA GLN A 548 -10.69 -17.78 23.04
C GLN A 548 -11.33 -17.94 21.66
N SER A 549 -12.65 -17.78 21.55
CA SER A 549 -13.36 -17.86 20.28
C SER A 549 -13.19 -16.61 19.41
N GLY A 550 -12.61 -15.54 19.95
CA GLY A 550 -12.51 -14.24 19.29
C GLY A 550 -13.81 -13.42 19.31
N ALA A 551 -14.87 -13.91 19.97
CA ALA A 551 -16.12 -13.16 20.14
C ALA A 551 -15.91 -11.86 20.94
N VAL A 552 -14.92 -11.84 21.84
CA VAL A 552 -14.39 -10.62 22.45
C VAL A 552 -13.00 -10.36 21.88
N SER A 553 -12.87 -9.28 21.12
CA SER A 553 -11.57 -8.87 20.58
C SER A 553 -10.63 -8.37 21.69
N PRO A 554 -9.29 -8.41 21.49
CA PRO A 554 -8.37 -7.81 22.45
C PRO A 554 -8.64 -6.32 22.68
N HIS A 555 -9.09 -5.60 21.65
CA HIS A 555 -9.51 -4.20 21.79
C HIS A 555 -10.68 -4.07 22.78
N ASP A 556 -11.74 -4.87 22.61
CA ASP A 556 -12.94 -4.79 23.45
C ASP A 556 -12.65 -5.24 24.88
N PHE A 557 -11.81 -6.27 25.04
CA PHE A 557 -11.30 -6.73 26.33
C PHE A 557 -10.70 -5.57 27.15
N TRP A 558 -9.85 -4.75 26.51
CA TRP A 558 -9.23 -3.59 27.12
C TRP A 558 -10.22 -2.43 27.33
N MET A 559 -11.21 -2.27 26.44
CA MET A 559 -12.24 -1.24 26.55
C MET A 559 -13.18 -1.44 27.75
N GLU A 560 -13.44 -2.68 28.15
CA GLU A 560 -14.20 -3.01 29.36
C GLU A 560 -13.43 -2.74 30.67
N ARG A 561 -12.09 -2.65 30.60
CA ARG A 561 -11.18 -2.65 31.78
C ARG A 561 -10.40 -1.34 31.95
N ARG A 562 -10.96 -0.22 31.48
CA ARG A 562 -10.28 1.09 31.44
C ARG A 562 -9.67 1.56 32.77
N GLY A 563 -10.27 1.17 33.90
CA GLY A 563 -9.88 1.66 35.23
C GLY A 563 -8.74 0.90 35.92
N GLN A 564 -8.31 -0.26 35.40
CA GLN A 564 -7.39 -1.15 36.14
C GLN A 564 -5.92 -0.82 35.88
N CYS A 565 -5.54 -0.69 34.61
CA CYS A 565 -4.19 -0.29 34.18
C CYS A 565 -4.29 0.89 33.20
N PRO A 566 -4.43 2.15 33.65
CA PRO A 566 -4.77 3.27 32.75
C PRO A 566 -3.72 3.53 31.67
N HIS A 567 -2.43 3.36 32.00
CA HIS A 567 -1.32 3.58 31.06
C HIS A 567 -1.24 2.45 30.02
N LEU A 568 -1.34 1.19 30.47
CA LEU A 568 -1.40 0.04 29.57
C LEU A 568 -2.68 0.06 28.72
N HIS A 569 -3.79 0.52 29.27
CA HIS A 569 -5.05 0.65 28.53
C HIS A 569 -4.90 1.64 27.37
N GLN A 570 -4.31 2.82 27.58
CA GLN A 570 -4.09 3.78 26.51
C GLN A 570 -3.24 3.20 25.37
N LEU A 571 -2.16 2.50 25.73
CA LEU A 571 -1.29 1.81 24.80
C LEU A 571 -2.00 0.66 24.07
N ALA A 572 -2.75 -0.17 24.79
CA ALA A 572 -3.49 -1.29 24.24
C ALA A 572 -4.55 -0.82 23.21
N VAL A 573 -5.34 0.19 23.55
CA VAL A 573 -6.32 0.77 22.61
C VAL A 573 -5.61 1.38 21.39
N ALA A 574 -4.41 1.95 21.56
CA ALA A 574 -3.64 2.46 20.44
C ALA A 574 -3.13 1.33 19.52
N VAL A 575 -2.54 0.27 20.07
CA VAL A 575 -1.93 -0.80 19.27
C VAL A 575 -2.99 -1.69 18.60
N PHE A 576 -4.10 -1.99 19.28
CA PHE A 576 -5.18 -2.82 18.71
C PHE A 576 -6.08 -2.06 17.72
N ALA A 577 -5.96 -0.74 17.62
CA ALA A 577 -6.56 0.03 16.54
C ALA A 577 -5.77 -0.02 15.23
N LEU A 578 -4.54 -0.58 15.25
CA LEU A 578 -3.67 -0.68 14.09
C LEU A 578 -3.96 -1.98 13.31
N PRO A 579 -4.04 -1.93 11.96
CA PRO A 579 -4.27 -3.11 11.14
C PRO A 579 -3.00 -3.96 10.99
N ALA A 580 -3.13 -5.28 10.87
CA ALA A 580 -1.98 -6.14 10.54
C ALA A 580 -1.50 -5.99 9.08
N SER A 581 -2.35 -5.44 8.20
CA SER A 581 -2.13 -5.35 6.76
C SER A 581 -2.47 -3.96 6.24
N SER A 582 -1.67 -3.44 5.30
CA SER A 582 -2.00 -2.25 4.53
C SER A 582 -3.06 -2.49 3.46
N ALA A 583 -3.28 -3.75 3.07
CA ALA A 583 -4.08 -4.16 1.93
C ALA A 583 -5.46 -4.75 2.28
N SER A 584 -5.88 -4.66 3.55
CA SER A 584 -7.16 -5.19 4.04
C SER A 584 -8.13 -4.06 4.42
N PRO A 585 -9.44 -4.17 4.11
CA PRO A 585 -10.12 -5.29 3.48
C PRO A 585 -9.89 -5.35 1.95
N SER A 586 -10.10 -6.54 1.38
CA SER A 586 -10.05 -6.78 -0.06
C SER A 586 -11.32 -6.26 -0.77
N PRO A 587 -11.22 -5.68 -1.99
CA PRO A 587 -9.99 -5.39 -2.71
C PRO A 587 -9.22 -4.22 -2.08
N SER A 588 -7.89 -4.32 -2.05
CA SER A 588 -7.01 -3.30 -1.45
C SER A 588 -7.11 -1.94 -2.18
N LEU A 589 -6.61 -0.87 -1.56
CA LEU A 589 -6.63 0.45 -2.19
C LEU A 589 -5.75 0.50 -3.45
N ALA A 590 -4.66 -0.29 -3.49
CA ALA A 590 -3.86 -0.46 -4.69
C ALA A 590 -4.63 -1.12 -5.83
N VAL A 591 -5.36 -2.21 -5.57
CA VAL A 591 -6.18 -2.90 -6.58
C VAL A 591 -7.26 -1.97 -7.13
N GLN A 592 -7.96 -1.25 -6.24
CA GLN A 592 -8.96 -0.27 -6.64
C GLN A 592 -8.35 0.88 -7.48
N GLY A 593 -7.16 1.35 -7.10
CA GLY A 593 -6.43 2.36 -7.87
C GLY A 593 -5.95 1.86 -9.24
N PHE A 594 -5.54 0.59 -9.32
CA PHE A 594 -5.18 -0.08 -10.56
C PHE A 594 -6.38 -0.19 -11.51
N ASP A 595 -7.56 -0.56 -11.01
CA ASP A 595 -8.78 -0.67 -11.82
C ASP A 595 -9.15 0.67 -12.47
N VAL A 596 -9.15 1.75 -11.69
CA VAL A 596 -9.44 3.09 -12.19
C VAL A 596 -8.39 3.53 -13.20
N THR A 597 -7.11 3.33 -12.90
CA THR A 597 -6.01 3.70 -13.80
C THR A 597 -6.04 2.91 -15.10
N SER A 598 -6.39 1.62 -15.06
CA SER A 598 -6.50 0.77 -16.25
C SER A 598 -7.64 1.18 -17.18
N ARG A 599 -8.76 1.65 -16.60
CA ARG A 599 -9.95 2.07 -17.37
C ARG A 599 -9.85 3.50 -17.89
N PHE A 600 -9.27 4.40 -17.10
CA PHE A 600 -9.32 5.84 -17.35
C PHE A 600 -7.96 6.50 -17.55
N GLY A 601 -6.85 5.80 -17.30
CA GLY A 601 -5.51 6.40 -17.28
C GLY A 601 -5.03 6.94 -18.62
N SER A 602 -5.51 6.40 -19.75
CA SER A 602 -5.25 6.94 -21.08
C SER A 602 -6.22 8.04 -21.51
N LYS A 603 -7.32 8.23 -20.78
CA LYS A 603 -8.43 9.12 -21.15
C LYS A 603 -8.44 10.42 -20.34
N LEU A 604 -8.10 10.35 -19.06
CA LEU A 604 -8.15 11.48 -18.12
C LEU A 604 -6.78 12.09 -17.86
N LYS A 605 -6.76 13.38 -17.54
CA LYS A 605 -5.55 14.06 -17.03
C LYS A 605 -5.24 13.54 -15.62
N SER A 606 -3.97 13.65 -15.21
CA SER A 606 -3.50 13.17 -13.90
C SER A 606 -4.35 13.68 -12.71
N ASP A 607 -4.67 14.97 -12.67
CA ASP A 607 -5.51 15.56 -11.61
C ASP A 607 -6.94 14.99 -11.60
N GLN A 608 -7.56 14.84 -12.78
CA GLN A 608 -8.89 14.24 -12.91
C GLN A 608 -8.87 12.76 -12.49
N LEU A 609 -7.84 12.02 -12.90
CA LEU A 609 -7.68 10.62 -12.53
C LEU A 609 -7.53 10.47 -11.01
N GLN A 610 -6.73 11.32 -10.36
CA GLN A 610 -6.58 11.31 -8.91
C GLN A 610 -7.90 11.60 -8.18
N LYS A 611 -8.68 12.58 -8.66
CA LYS A 611 -10.01 12.88 -8.11
C LYS A 611 -10.98 11.72 -8.29
N LEU A 612 -11.00 11.11 -9.48
CA LEU A 612 -11.86 9.96 -9.76
C LEU A 612 -11.50 8.76 -8.89
N THR A 613 -10.20 8.44 -8.76
CA THR A 613 -9.73 7.37 -7.88
C THR A 613 -10.15 7.62 -6.43
N HIS A 614 -10.02 8.87 -5.95
CA HIS A 614 -10.47 9.21 -4.60
C HIS A 614 -11.97 9.01 -4.41
N VAL A 615 -12.81 9.43 -5.37
CA VAL A 615 -14.26 9.21 -5.29
C VAL A 615 -14.57 7.71 -5.37
N TYR A 616 -14.03 6.98 -6.34
CA TYR A 616 -14.25 5.54 -6.53
C TYR A 616 -13.92 4.74 -5.26
N CYS A 617 -12.70 4.89 -4.73
CA CYS A 617 -12.22 4.11 -3.58
C CYS A 617 -12.99 4.38 -2.28
N ASN A 618 -13.56 5.59 -2.15
CA ASN A 618 -14.27 6.02 -0.94
C ASN A 618 -15.81 5.92 -1.08
N SER A 619 -16.35 5.67 -2.28
CA SER A 619 -17.81 5.55 -2.51
C SER A 619 -18.35 4.11 -2.49
N ARG A 620 -17.56 3.10 -2.87
CA ARG A 620 -17.97 1.68 -2.96
C ARG A 620 -18.38 1.00 -1.65
N ARG A 621 -18.53 1.76 -0.58
CA ARG A 621 -18.64 1.26 0.79
C ARG A 621 -19.98 1.57 1.45
N GLU A 622 -20.81 2.41 0.82
CA GLU A 622 -22.17 2.69 1.30
C GLU A 622 -23.11 1.47 1.10
N ASP A 623 -22.76 0.54 0.20
CA ASP A 623 -23.59 -0.64 -0.10
C ASP A 623 -23.48 -1.76 0.96
N SER A 624 -22.40 -1.82 1.75
CA SER A 624 -22.21 -2.86 2.79
C SER A 624 -22.89 -2.54 4.12
N GLU A 625 -23.32 -1.29 4.36
CA GLU A 625 -24.02 -0.89 5.60
C GLU A 625 -25.55 -1.04 5.52
N SER A 626 -26.11 -1.48 4.37
CA SER A 626 -27.55 -1.42 4.11
C SER A 626 -28.32 -2.76 4.13
N LEU A 627 -27.67 -3.88 4.44
CA LEU A 627 -28.36 -5.16 4.67
C LEU A 627 -28.35 -5.48 6.17
N PRO A 628 -29.48 -5.28 6.90
CA PRO A 628 -29.58 -5.78 8.26
C PRO A 628 -29.48 -7.31 8.21
N SER A 629 -28.42 -7.83 8.83
CA SER A 629 -28.25 -9.24 9.15
C SER A 629 -29.50 -9.68 9.91
N THR A 630 -30.37 -10.42 9.24
CA THR A 630 -31.53 -11.02 9.88
C THR A 630 -30.98 -12.08 10.83
N PRO A 631 -31.30 -12.04 12.14
CA PRO A 631 -30.84 -13.08 13.06
C PRO A 631 -31.47 -14.41 12.64
N GLN A 632 -30.64 -15.36 12.22
CA GLN A 632 -31.07 -16.76 12.17
C GLN A 632 -31.34 -17.21 13.60
N LEU A 633 -32.62 -17.30 13.94
CA LEU A 633 -33.11 -17.95 15.15
C LEU A 633 -33.05 -19.47 14.95
N LEU A 634 -32.31 -20.12 15.85
CA LEU A 634 -32.28 -21.53 16.24
C LEU A 634 -31.93 -22.59 15.18
#